data_AF-A0A956R1N9-F1
#
_entry.id   AF-A0A956R1N9-F1
#
_cell.length_a   1.000
_cell.length_b   1.000
_cell.length_c   1.000
_cell.angle_alpha   90.00
_cell.angle_beta   90.00
_cell.angle_gamma   90.00
#
_symmetry.space_group_name_H-M   'P 1'
#
loop_
_entity.id
_entity.type
_entity.pdbx_description
1 polymer ?
#
loop_
_entity_poly.entity_id
_entity_poly.type
_entity_poly.pdbx_seq_one_letter_code
_entity_poly.pdbx_strand_id
1 'polypeptide(L)'
;MSSSRQLRWPLRAINVVGRGLHRLGIAPKLELDLLLDRARAEAKLDDFGSDRFREPLTAMLEDLRDMGADLNLIGRLGLGRDFQRNLVARLRIKELLRRHPEIREQEILAPIIIVASPRTGTTMLHNMLAELPGVTAPRLWEMLEPVPFDFELPDQPGHVDPARQATAKSLQLESERALPQLAAIHPVNWDWADECLW
;
A
#
# COMPACT_ATOMS: atom_id res chain seq x y z
N MET A 1 -20.92 16.78 2.28
CA MET A 1 -22.03 15.86 2.66
C MET A 1 -21.43 14.62 3.32
N SER A 2 -21.82 14.32 4.56
CA SER A 2 -21.08 13.39 5.43
C SER A 2 -21.06 11.93 4.92
N SER A 3 -19.89 11.47 4.50
CA SER A 3 -19.57 10.08 4.09
C SER A 3 -19.92 9.03 5.18
N SER A 4 -20.11 9.45 6.43
CA SER A 4 -20.41 8.58 7.57
C SER A 4 -21.72 7.77 7.46
N ARG A 5 -22.63 8.13 6.56
CA ARG A 5 -23.92 7.42 6.38
C ARG A 5 -23.78 6.10 5.61
N GLN A 6 -22.71 5.90 4.84
CA GLN A 6 -22.52 4.68 4.03
C GLN A 6 -21.75 3.56 4.75
N LEU A 7 -21.06 3.86 5.86
CA LEU A 7 -20.30 2.87 6.61
C LEU A 7 -21.24 1.95 7.41
N ARG A 8 -20.88 0.67 7.58
CA ARG A 8 -21.64 -0.25 8.45
C ARG A 8 -21.56 0.21 9.91
N TRP A 9 -22.59 -0.10 10.71
CA TRP A 9 -22.74 0.42 12.07
C TRP A 9 -21.53 0.19 13.02
N PRO A 10 -20.74 -0.91 12.93
CA PRO A 10 -19.58 -1.09 13.81
C PRO A 10 -18.47 -0.07 13.53
N LEU A 11 -18.24 0.25 12.25
CA LEU A 11 -17.25 1.26 11.83
C LEU A 11 -17.68 2.67 12.26
N ARG A 12 -19.00 2.94 12.25
CA ARG A 12 -19.54 4.20 12.80
C ARG A 12 -19.29 4.32 14.30
N ALA A 13 -19.49 3.25 15.07
CA ALA A 13 -19.24 3.24 16.51
C ALA A 13 -17.76 3.50 16.83
N ILE A 14 -16.83 2.87 16.11
CA ILE A 14 -15.39 3.13 16.22
C ILE A 14 -15.08 4.60 15.93
N ASN A 15 -15.71 5.18 14.90
CA ASN A 15 -15.52 6.60 14.58
C ASN A 15 -16.08 7.54 15.65
N VAL A 16 -17.17 7.17 16.34
CA VAL A 16 -17.73 7.95 17.45
C VAL A 16 -16.78 7.94 18.65
N VAL A 17 -16.29 6.76 19.04
CA VAL A 17 -15.29 6.60 20.12
C VAL A 17 -13.99 7.32 19.74
N GLY A 18 -13.57 7.20 18.48
CA GLY A 18 -12.37 7.82 17.96
C GLY A 18 -12.38 9.35 17.96
N ARG A 19 -13.54 10.00 17.82
CA ARG A 19 -13.66 11.46 18.01
C ARG A 19 -13.35 11.87 19.45
N GLY A 20 -13.74 11.05 20.43
CA GLY A 20 -13.39 11.25 21.83
C GLY A 20 -11.88 11.09 22.07
N LEU A 21 -11.29 10.03 21.54
CA LEU A 21 -9.84 9.77 21.65
C LEU A 21 -8.98 10.83 20.94
N HIS A 22 -9.42 11.35 19.80
CA HIS A 22 -8.73 12.44 19.10
C HIS A 22 -8.74 13.74 19.91
N ARG A 23 -9.87 14.10 20.54
CA ARG A 23 -9.95 15.27 21.44
C ARG A 23 -9.07 15.12 22.68
N LEU A 24 -8.78 13.89 23.09
CA LEU A 24 -7.87 13.57 24.18
C LEU A 24 -6.41 13.42 23.74
N GLY A 25 -6.09 13.59 22.45
CA GLY A 25 -4.72 13.48 21.92
C GLY A 25 -4.18 12.05 21.80
N ILE A 26 -5.04 11.03 21.87
CA ILE A 26 -4.67 9.60 21.89
C ILE A 26 -4.61 9.01 20.45
N ALA A 27 -5.00 9.78 19.44
CA ALA A 27 -4.95 9.33 18.04
C ALA A 27 -3.49 9.20 17.54
N PRO A 28 -3.20 8.24 16.62
CA PRO A 28 -1.87 8.08 16.07
C PRO A 28 -1.38 9.37 15.42
N LYS A 29 -0.20 9.82 15.85
CA LYS A 29 0.50 10.96 15.24
C LYS A 29 1.08 10.53 13.90
N LEU A 30 0.70 11.27 12.86
CA LEU A 30 1.25 11.17 11.51
C LEU A 30 2.34 12.23 11.37
N GLU A 31 3.48 12.00 12.01
CA GLU A 31 4.66 12.87 11.98
C GLU A 31 5.80 12.10 11.32
N LEU A 32 6.58 12.78 10.46
CA LEU A 32 7.60 12.12 9.64
C LEU A 32 8.57 11.30 10.48
N ASP A 33 9.18 11.90 11.50
CA ASP A 33 10.21 11.24 12.31
C ASP A 33 9.65 10.01 13.03
N LEU A 34 8.42 10.09 13.56
CA LEU A 34 7.75 8.95 14.19
C LEU A 34 7.46 7.82 13.20
N LEU A 35 7.12 8.13 11.95
CA LEU A 35 6.91 7.13 10.91
C LEU A 35 8.23 6.49 10.48
N LEU A 36 9.30 7.28 10.32
CA LEU A 36 10.64 6.78 10.01
C LEU A 36 11.17 5.87 11.12
N ASP A 37 11.06 6.28 12.38
CA ASP A 37 11.55 5.48 13.52
C ASP A 37 10.79 4.17 13.69
N ARG A 38 9.47 4.20 13.49
CA ARG A 38 8.66 2.96 13.48
C ARG A 38 9.06 2.05 12.33
N ALA A 39 9.24 2.58 11.13
CA ALA A 39 9.67 1.79 9.97
C ALA A 39 11.05 1.15 10.21
N ARG A 40 12.00 1.88 10.82
CA ARG A 40 13.29 1.31 11.22
C ARG A 40 13.14 0.18 12.23
N ALA A 41 12.34 0.39 13.27
CA ALA A 41 12.11 -0.61 14.32
C ALA A 41 11.45 -1.89 13.77
N GLU A 42 10.47 -1.74 12.87
CA GLU A 42 9.76 -2.86 12.24
C GLU A 42 10.65 -3.62 11.25
N ALA A 43 11.33 -2.91 10.35
CA ALA A 43 12.18 -3.52 9.34
C ALA A 43 13.53 -4.01 9.88
N LYS A 44 13.97 -3.49 11.03
CA LYS A 44 15.33 -3.64 11.59
C LYS A 44 16.41 -3.19 10.60
N LEU A 45 16.13 -2.09 9.89
CA LEU A 45 16.96 -1.50 8.84
C LEU A 45 16.91 0.03 8.97
N ASP A 46 17.91 0.74 8.44
CA ASP A 46 18.02 2.20 8.56
C ASP A 46 18.31 2.96 7.25
N ASP A 47 18.74 2.27 6.18
CA ASP A 47 19.01 2.86 4.86
C ASP A 47 17.72 2.98 4.00
N PHE A 48 17.08 4.15 4.06
CA PHE A 48 15.97 4.51 3.16
C PHE A 48 16.43 4.87 1.74
N GLY A 49 17.72 4.86 1.44
CA GLY A 49 18.28 5.32 0.18
C GLY A 49 18.15 6.83 0.01
N SER A 50 17.73 7.25 -1.19
CA SER A 50 17.60 8.68 -1.50
C SER A 50 16.59 9.37 -0.58
N ASP A 51 16.93 10.55 -0.06
CA ASP A 51 16.03 11.36 0.78
C ASP A 51 14.93 12.10 -0.01
N ARG A 52 14.85 11.94 -1.34
CA ARG A 52 13.87 12.61 -2.22
C ARG A 52 12.40 12.42 -1.83
N PHE A 53 12.06 11.37 -1.09
CA PHE A 53 10.69 11.11 -0.64
C PHE A 53 10.30 11.97 0.58
N ARG A 54 11.28 12.49 1.34
CA ARG A 54 11.01 13.17 2.61
C ARG A 54 10.25 14.47 2.42
N GLU A 55 10.66 15.29 1.45
CA GLU A 55 10.00 16.56 1.13
C GLU A 55 8.52 16.37 0.75
N PRO A 56 8.15 15.56 -0.28
CA PRO A 56 6.75 15.38 -0.64
C PRO A 56 5.93 14.69 0.47
N LEU A 57 6.52 13.76 1.22
CA LEU A 57 5.84 13.16 2.37
C LEU A 57 5.61 14.19 3.48
N THR A 58 6.57 15.07 3.77
CA THR A 58 6.40 16.14 4.76
C THR A 58 5.28 17.07 4.34
N ALA A 59 5.29 17.56 3.10
CA ALA A 59 4.23 18.44 2.58
C ALA A 59 2.85 17.78 2.69
N MET A 60 2.72 16.50 2.32
CA MET A 60 1.46 15.77 2.46
C MET A 60 1.01 15.63 3.93
N LEU A 61 1.93 15.36 4.87
CA LEU A 61 1.61 15.26 6.29
C LEU A 61 1.20 16.61 6.88
N GLU A 62 1.83 17.70 6.43
CA GLU A 62 1.46 19.08 6.77
C GLU A 62 0.08 19.42 6.23
N ASP A 63 -0.22 19.10 4.97
CA ASP A 63 -1.55 19.29 4.39
C ASP A 63 -2.61 18.46 5.14
N LEU A 64 -2.32 17.21 5.51
CA LEU A 64 -3.24 16.38 6.30
C LEU A 64 -3.51 16.95 7.69
N ARG A 65 -2.53 17.64 8.28
CA ARG A 65 -2.67 18.37 9.56
C ARG A 65 -3.46 19.66 9.36
N ASP A 66 -3.13 20.43 8.33
CA ASP A 66 -3.57 21.82 8.14
C ASP A 66 -4.94 21.92 7.46
N MET A 67 -5.32 20.94 6.63
CA MET A 67 -6.70 20.78 6.13
C MET A 67 -7.71 20.57 7.26
N GLY A 68 -7.26 20.47 8.53
CA GLY A 68 -8.10 20.12 9.66
C GLY A 68 -8.84 18.83 9.36
N ALA A 69 -8.17 17.92 8.63
CA ALA A 69 -8.83 16.81 7.98
C ALA A 69 -9.70 16.12 9.03
N ASP A 70 -11.02 16.19 8.83
CA ASP A 70 -12.03 15.46 9.58
C ASP A 70 -11.90 13.94 9.30
N LEU A 71 -10.66 13.47 9.07
CA LEU A 71 -10.20 12.12 9.16
C LEU A 71 -10.67 11.59 10.50
N ASN A 72 -11.74 10.82 10.40
CA ASN A 72 -12.15 9.97 11.49
C ASN A 72 -11.01 9.01 11.85
N LEU A 73 -11.06 8.45 13.06
CA LEU A 73 -10.01 7.59 13.58
C LEU A 73 -9.64 6.45 12.62
N ILE A 74 -10.62 5.85 11.94
CA ILE A 74 -10.37 4.78 10.96
C ILE A 74 -9.52 5.29 9.79
N GLY A 75 -9.86 6.44 9.21
CA GLY A 75 -9.08 7.03 8.12
C GLY A 75 -7.65 7.34 8.53
N ARG A 76 -7.45 7.88 9.74
CA ARG A 76 -6.11 8.18 10.28
C ARG A 76 -5.29 6.91 10.52
N LEU A 77 -5.92 5.85 11.04
CA LEU A 77 -5.27 4.55 11.21
C LEU A 77 -4.91 3.90 9.87
N GLY A 78 -5.80 4.00 8.87
CA GLY A 78 -5.56 3.50 7.51
C GLY A 78 -4.35 4.18 6.87
N LEU A 79 -4.34 5.52 6.81
CA LEU A 79 -3.21 6.29 6.29
C LEU A 79 -1.91 5.99 7.02
N GLY A 80 -1.95 5.91 8.35
CA GLY A 80 -0.77 5.54 9.15
C GLY A 80 -0.23 4.16 8.78
N ARG A 81 -1.11 3.17 8.56
CA ARG A 81 -0.73 1.83 8.10
C ARG A 81 -0.12 1.87 6.70
N ASP A 82 -0.69 2.65 5.78
CA ASP A 82 -0.18 2.75 4.41
C ASP A 82 1.19 3.43 4.35
N PHE A 83 1.40 4.52 5.10
CA PHE A 83 2.71 5.15 5.21
C PHE A 83 3.74 4.21 5.82
N GLN A 84 3.35 3.50 6.89
CA GLN A 84 4.22 2.54 7.54
C GLN A 84 4.64 1.43 6.57
N ARG A 85 3.69 0.82 5.85
CA ARG A 85 3.96 -0.23 4.84
C ARG A 85 4.93 0.27 3.77
N ASN A 86 4.68 1.45 3.20
CA ASN A 86 5.52 2.04 2.16
C ASN A 86 6.95 2.32 2.63
N LEU A 87 7.12 2.85 3.84
CA LEU A 87 8.44 3.12 4.42
C LEU A 87 9.21 1.83 4.74
N VAL A 88 8.53 0.81 5.27
CA VAL A 88 9.12 -0.52 5.50
C VAL A 88 9.51 -1.18 4.18
N ALA A 89 8.64 -1.13 3.16
CA ALA A 89 8.93 -1.64 1.83
C ALA A 89 10.16 -0.94 1.23
N ARG A 90 10.28 0.38 1.38
CA ARG A 90 11.46 1.15 0.93
C ARG A 90 12.76 0.65 1.57
N LEU A 91 12.76 0.44 2.90
CA LEU A 91 13.93 -0.13 3.61
C LEU A 91 14.26 -1.53 3.10
N ARG A 92 13.26 -2.39 2.96
CA ARG A 92 13.44 -3.77 2.50
C ARG A 92 13.96 -3.83 1.06
N ILE A 93 13.45 -3.00 0.15
CA ILE A 93 13.90 -2.93 -1.25
C ILE A 93 15.38 -2.52 -1.28
N LYS A 94 15.76 -1.54 -0.46
CA LYS A 94 17.14 -1.09 -0.35
C LYS A 94 18.08 -2.21 0.11
N GLU A 95 17.67 -2.97 1.12
CA GLU A 95 18.43 -4.13 1.61
C GLU A 95 18.48 -5.27 0.59
N LEU A 96 17.36 -5.60 -0.06
CA LEU A 96 17.31 -6.63 -1.11
C LEU A 96 18.29 -6.29 -2.24
N LEU A 97 18.24 -5.05 -2.75
CA LEU A 97 19.15 -4.58 -3.79
C LEU A 97 20.61 -4.49 -3.34
N ARG A 98 20.89 -4.47 -2.03
CA ARG A 98 22.25 -4.54 -1.49
C ARG A 98 22.76 -5.98 -1.48
N ARG A 99 21.89 -6.95 -1.17
CA ARG A 99 22.21 -8.40 -1.17
C ARG A 99 22.29 -8.98 -2.58
N HIS A 100 21.43 -8.48 -3.47
CA HIS A 100 21.27 -8.95 -4.84
C HIS A 100 21.55 -7.81 -5.85
N PRO A 101 22.82 -7.37 -5.98
CA PRO A 101 23.17 -6.30 -6.92
C PRO A 101 22.82 -6.65 -8.38
N GLU A 102 22.80 -7.94 -8.74
CA GLU A 102 22.44 -8.47 -10.06
C GLU A 102 21.03 -8.08 -10.51
N ILE A 103 20.13 -7.73 -9.59
CA ILE A 103 18.79 -7.20 -9.94
C ILE A 103 18.92 -5.92 -10.77
N ARG A 104 19.96 -5.09 -10.53
CA ARG A 104 20.17 -3.85 -11.30
C ARG A 104 20.66 -4.10 -12.72
N GLU A 105 21.12 -5.30 -13.02
CA GLU A 105 21.61 -5.70 -14.34
C GLU A 105 20.48 -6.28 -15.21
N GLN A 106 19.30 -6.53 -14.63
CA GLN A 106 18.14 -7.03 -15.37
C GLN A 106 17.61 -5.98 -16.34
N GLU A 107 17.42 -6.40 -17.60
CA GLU A 107 16.80 -5.56 -18.63
C GLU A 107 15.29 -5.81 -18.70
N ILE A 108 14.50 -4.73 -18.60
CA ILE A 108 13.05 -4.80 -18.86
C ILE A 108 12.81 -4.60 -20.35
N LEU A 109 12.62 -5.71 -21.06
CA LEU A 109 12.40 -5.73 -22.51
C LEU A 109 10.92 -5.49 -22.85
N ALA A 110 10.67 -4.55 -23.76
CA ALA A 110 9.35 -4.26 -24.34
C ALA A 110 8.21 -4.09 -23.30
N PRO A 111 8.32 -3.16 -22.33
CA PRO A 111 7.28 -2.95 -21.33
C PRO A 111 5.99 -2.42 -21.98
N ILE A 112 4.85 -3.00 -21.56
CA ILE A 112 3.52 -2.48 -21.91
C ILE A 112 3.06 -1.59 -20.75
N ILE A 113 2.87 -0.30 -21.01
CA ILE A 113 2.43 0.67 -20.01
C ILE A 113 1.05 1.19 -20.41
N ILE A 114 0.06 0.98 -19.54
CA ILE A 114 -1.30 1.46 -19.73
C ILE A 114 -1.45 2.79 -18.99
N VAL A 115 -1.70 3.88 -19.72
CA VAL A 115 -2.02 5.19 -19.15
C VAL A 115 -3.35 5.65 -19.69
N ALA A 116 -4.34 5.82 -18.81
CA ALA A 116 -5.61 6.42 -19.15
C ALA A 116 -6.29 7.01 -17.92
N SER A 117 -7.33 7.81 -18.14
CA SER A 117 -8.20 8.28 -17.07
C SER A 117 -8.91 7.11 -16.38
N PRO A 118 -9.22 7.21 -15.08
CA PRO A 118 -10.03 6.23 -14.39
C PRO A 118 -11.34 5.96 -15.14
N ARG A 119 -11.86 4.73 -15.04
CA ARG A 119 -13.16 4.31 -15.62
C ARG A 119 -13.21 4.20 -17.15
N THR A 120 -12.06 3.97 -17.79
CA THR A 120 -11.94 3.75 -19.25
C THR A 120 -11.71 2.28 -19.64
N GLY A 121 -11.94 1.36 -18.71
CA GLY A 121 -11.76 -0.08 -18.94
C GLY A 121 -10.31 -0.58 -18.80
N THR A 122 -9.39 0.25 -18.30
CA THR A 122 -7.98 -0.10 -18.09
C THR A 122 -7.79 -1.32 -17.21
N THR A 123 -8.56 -1.48 -16.13
CA THR A 123 -8.51 -2.67 -15.26
C THR A 123 -8.80 -3.95 -16.03
N MET A 124 -9.80 -3.94 -16.92
CA MET A 124 -10.14 -5.10 -17.75
C MET A 124 -9.00 -5.41 -18.74
N LEU A 125 -8.51 -4.38 -19.44
CA LEU A 125 -7.39 -4.51 -20.37
C LEU A 125 -6.13 -5.04 -19.68
N HIS A 126 -5.79 -4.50 -18.50
CA HIS A 126 -4.62 -4.89 -17.74
C HIS A 126 -4.66 -6.38 -17.37
N ASN A 127 -5.80 -6.84 -16.82
CA ASN A 127 -5.96 -8.25 -16.46
C ASN A 127 -5.96 -9.16 -17.70
N MET A 128 -6.56 -8.74 -18.83
CA MET A 128 -6.49 -9.52 -20.07
C MET A 128 -5.06 -9.67 -20.60
N LEU A 129 -4.24 -8.62 -20.51
CA LEU A 129 -2.83 -8.67 -20.93
C LEU A 129 -1.98 -9.51 -19.97
N ALA A 130 -2.29 -9.47 -18.67
CA ALA A 130 -1.58 -10.24 -17.65
C ALA A 130 -1.72 -11.77 -17.82
N GLU A 131 -2.77 -12.24 -18.51
CA GLU A 131 -2.99 -13.66 -18.83
C GLU A 131 -2.26 -14.12 -20.10
N LEU A 132 -1.62 -13.21 -20.86
CA LEU A 132 -0.91 -13.58 -22.08
C LEU A 132 0.39 -14.35 -21.77
N PRO A 133 0.69 -15.44 -22.50
CA PRO A 133 1.96 -16.15 -22.35
C PRO A 133 3.16 -15.22 -22.59
N GLY A 134 4.13 -15.26 -21.68
CA GLY A 134 5.33 -14.43 -21.77
C GLY A 134 5.16 -12.98 -21.30
N VAL A 135 3.95 -12.59 -20.87
CA VAL A 135 3.73 -11.32 -20.18
C VAL A 135 3.77 -11.56 -18.67
N THR A 136 4.40 -10.64 -17.94
CA THR A 136 4.38 -10.62 -16.48
C THR A 136 3.80 -9.29 -16.03
N ALA A 137 2.78 -9.34 -15.18
CA ALA A 137 2.19 -8.16 -14.55
C ALA A 137 2.30 -8.30 -13.03
N PRO A 138 2.61 -7.22 -12.30
CA PRO A 138 2.73 -7.28 -10.86
C PRO A 138 1.36 -7.55 -10.23
N ARG A 139 1.29 -8.59 -9.41
CA ARG A 139 0.08 -8.93 -8.66
C ARG A 139 -0.02 -8.06 -7.42
N LEU A 140 -1.24 -7.83 -6.92
CA LEU A 140 -1.47 -6.99 -5.75
C LEU A 140 -0.60 -7.39 -4.54
N TRP A 141 -0.47 -8.69 -4.27
CA TRP A 141 0.39 -9.18 -3.18
C TRP A 141 1.87 -8.88 -3.37
N GLU A 142 2.36 -8.85 -4.62
CA GLU A 142 3.74 -8.47 -4.93
C GLU A 142 3.96 -6.98 -4.70
N MET A 143 2.98 -6.14 -4.99
CA MET A 143 3.11 -4.71 -4.77
C MET A 143 3.00 -4.32 -3.30
N LEU A 144 2.11 -4.97 -2.54
CA LEU A 144 1.95 -4.71 -1.10
C LEU A 144 3.16 -5.19 -0.29
N GLU A 145 3.76 -6.31 -0.68
CA GLU A 145 4.96 -6.88 -0.07
C GLU A 145 5.97 -7.21 -1.17
N PRO A 146 6.77 -6.24 -1.66
CA PRO A 146 7.65 -6.41 -2.82
C PRO A 146 8.89 -7.24 -2.58
N VAL A 147 9.22 -7.54 -1.32
CA VAL A 147 10.46 -8.17 -0.93
C VAL A 147 10.16 -9.44 -0.13
N PRO A 148 10.73 -10.61 -0.50
CA PRO A 148 10.74 -11.80 0.35
C PRO A 148 11.23 -11.48 1.76
N PHE A 149 10.58 -12.00 2.80
CA PHE A 149 10.89 -11.62 4.18
C PHE A 149 12.27 -12.10 4.66
N ASP A 150 12.80 -13.15 4.04
CA ASP A 150 14.17 -13.66 4.23
C ASP A 150 15.20 -12.96 3.34
N PHE A 151 14.74 -12.11 2.42
CA PHE A 151 15.50 -11.43 1.38
C PHE A 151 16.13 -12.35 0.32
N GLU A 152 15.71 -13.61 0.24
CA GLU A 152 16.21 -14.54 -0.78
C GLU A 152 15.32 -14.49 -2.03
N LEU A 153 15.93 -14.47 -3.20
CA LEU A 153 15.19 -14.49 -4.46
C LEU A 153 14.59 -15.87 -4.71
N PRO A 154 13.34 -15.96 -5.20
CA PRO A 154 12.73 -17.24 -5.50
C PRO A 154 13.44 -17.93 -6.68
N ASP A 155 13.57 -19.26 -6.62
CA ASP A 155 14.16 -20.07 -7.69
C ASP A 155 13.42 -20.00 -9.02
N GLN A 156 12.12 -19.63 -8.98
CA GLN A 156 11.25 -19.59 -10.15
C GLN A 156 10.44 -18.28 -10.18
N PRO A 157 10.30 -17.65 -11.35
CA PRO A 157 9.37 -16.54 -11.55
C PRO A 157 7.96 -16.90 -11.12
N GLY A 158 7.27 -15.97 -10.46
CA GLY A 158 5.90 -16.18 -9.98
C GLY A 158 5.78 -17.12 -8.78
N HIS A 159 6.87 -17.43 -8.07
CA HIS A 159 6.80 -18.15 -6.79
C HIS A 159 5.85 -17.42 -5.82
N VAL A 160 4.88 -18.18 -5.34
CA VAL A 160 3.75 -17.68 -4.55
C VAL A 160 4.07 -17.84 -3.06
N ASP A 161 4.56 -16.78 -2.41
CA ASP A 161 4.92 -16.77 -0.97
C ASP A 161 3.65 -16.62 -0.09
N PRO A 162 3.27 -17.63 0.71
CA PRO A 162 2.05 -17.58 1.53
C PRO A 162 2.04 -16.45 2.56
N ALA A 163 3.20 -16.08 3.10
CA ALA A 163 3.30 -15.02 4.10
C ALA A 163 3.05 -13.65 3.45
N ARG A 164 3.60 -13.39 2.27
CA ARG A 164 3.41 -12.11 1.54
C ARG A 164 1.96 -11.92 1.10
N GLN A 165 1.27 -13.00 0.71
CA GLN A 165 -0.15 -12.93 0.34
C GLN A 165 -1.08 -12.59 1.51
N ALA A 166 -0.67 -12.84 2.75
CA ALA A 166 -1.54 -12.60 3.90
C ALA A 166 -1.94 -11.12 3.99
N THR A 167 -1.02 -10.20 3.69
CA THR A 167 -1.29 -8.75 3.64
C THR A 167 -2.35 -8.43 2.59
N ALA A 168 -2.22 -8.96 1.37
CA ALA A 168 -3.16 -8.72 0.27
C ALA A 168 -4.54 -9.33 0.52
N LYS A 169 -4.59 -10.57 1.05
CA LYS A 169 -5.85 -11.23 1.45
C LYS A 169 -6.56 -10.45 2.55
N SER A 170 -5.83 -9.91 3.51
CA SER A 170 -6.40 -9.04 4.55
C SER A 170 -6.98 -7.76 3.94
N LEU A 171 -6.25 -7.11 3.03
CA LEU A 171 -6.72 -5.89 2.38
C LEU A 171 -7.98 -6.14 1.55
N GLN A 172 -8.05 -7.24 0.81
CA GLN A 172 -9.24 -7.64 0.08
C GLN A 172 -10.43 -7.81 1.04
N LEU A 173 -10.27 -8.59 2.11
CA LEU A 173 -11.33 -8.83 3.08
C LEU A 173 -11.79 -7.53 3.79
N GLU A 174 -10.86 -6.64 4.13
CA GLU A 174 -11.17 -5.33 4.68
C GLU A 174 -11.95 -4.48 3.68
N SER A 175 -11.56 -4.47 2.41
CA SER A 175 -12.21 -3.73 1.33
C SER A 175 -13.64 -4.21 1.09
N GLU A 176 -13.85 -5.52 0.98
CA GLU A 176 -15.17 -6.15 0.83
C GLU A 176 -16.11 -5.81 2.00
N ARG A 177 -15.58 -5.75 3.22
CA ARG A 177 -16.37 -5.46 4.43
C ARG A 177 -16.68 -3.98 4.62
N ALA A 178 -15.69 -3.12 4.37
CA ALA A 178 -15.78 -1.68 4.63
C ALA A 178 -16.46 -0.93 3.49
N LEU A 179 -16.21 -1.35 2.25
CA LEU A 179 -16.64 -0.67 1.03
C LEU A 179 -17.19 -1.68 0.00
N PRO A 180 -18.29 -2.40 0.29
CA PRO A 180 -18.80 -3.44 -0.62
C PRO A 180 -19.15 -2.90 -2.02
N GLN A 181 -19.62 -1.65 -2.11
CA GLN A 181 -19.85 -0.98 -3.39
C GLN A 181 -18.57 -0.72 -4.21
N LEU A 182 -17.39 -0.71 -3.59
CA LEU A 182 -16.12 -0.58 -4.31
C LEU A 182 -15.87 -1.79 -5.21
N ALA A 183 -16.33 -2.99 -4.84
CA ALA A 183 -16.16 -4.20 -5.65
C ALA A 183 -16.79 -4.08 -7.05
N ALA A 184 -17.85 -3.28 -7.20
CA ALA A 184 -18.48 -3.01 -8.50
C ALA A 184 -17.70 -1.99 -9.34
N ILE A 185 -16.76 -1.27 -8.74
CA ILE A 185 -15.99 -0.19 -9.37
C ILE A 185 -14.56 -0.67 -9.61
N HIS A 186 -13.86 -1.04 -8.54
CA HIS A 186 -12.49 -1.52 -8.53
C HIS A 186 -12.40 -2.74 -7.60
N PRO A 187 -12.64 -3.97 -8.09
CA PRO A 187 -12.49 -5.16 -7.29
C PRO A 187 -11.04 -5.29 -6.82
N VAL A 188 -10.84 -5.34 -5.51
CA VAL A 188 -9.54 -5.63 -4.91
C VAL A 188 -9.44 -7.15 -4.80
N ASN A 189 -8.56 -7.77 -5.59
CA ASN A 189 -8.27 -9.19 -5.48
C ASN A 189 -6.78 -9.37 -5.19
N TRP A 190 -6.48 -10.19 -4.18
CA TRP A 190 -5.12 -10.42 -3.69
C TRP A 190 -4.16 -10.95 -4.77
N ASP A 191 -4.65 -11.68 -5.78
CA ASP A 191 -3.81 -12.34 -6.81
C ASP A 191 -3.93 -11.76 -8.22
N TRP A 192 -4.73 -10.71 -8.41
CA TRP A 192 -4.89 -10.05 -9.71
C TRP A 192 -3.79 -9.04 -9.97
N ALA A 193 -3.59 -8.73 -11.25
CA ALA A 193 -2.76 -7.61 -11.67
C ALA A 193 -3.43 -6.29 -11.26
N ASP A 194 -2.68 -5.37 -10.66
CA ASP A 194 -3.21 -4.12 -10.09
C ASP A 194 -2.35 -2.90 -10.50
N GLU A 195 -2.82 -1.70 -10.20
CA GLU A 195 -2.25 -0.43 -10.67
C GLU A 195 -0.94 -0.07 -9.94
N CYS A 196 -0.08 0.75 -10.56
CA CYS A 196 1.20 1.19 -9.98
C CYS A 196 1.06 2.22 -8.82
N LEU A 197 -0.02 2.14 -8.03
CA LEU A 197 -0.36 3.08 -6.96
C LEU A 197 -0.07 2.55 -5.54
N TRP A 198 0.43 1.32 -5.43
CA TRP A 198 0.55 0.57 -4.17
C TRP A 198 1.84 0.80 -3.38
#